data_AF-X0VAJ5-F1
#
_entry.id   AF-X0VAJ5-F1
#
_cell.length_a   1.000
_cell.length_b   1.000
_cell.length_c   1.000
_cell.angle_alpha   90.00
_cell.angle_beta   90.00
_cell.angle_gamma   90.00
#
_symmetry.space_group_name_H-M   'P 1'
#
loop_
_entity.id
_entity.type
_entity.pdbx_description
1 polymer ?
#
loop_
_entity_poly.entity_id
_entity_poly.type
_entity_poly.pdbx_seq_one_letter_code
_entity_poly.pdbx_strand_id
1 'polypeptide(L)'
;DSGIGIKGEWVENGKKRAVKREYFCPFSATVAVCPEVCTHLFDAIERGTFEAIGARVKDFHFGKLLPKGDPYCEVILELED
;
A
#
# COMPACT_ATOMS: atom_id res chain seq x y z
N ASP A 1 -12.89 0.84 -0.92
CA ASP A 1 -12.70 0.34 0.46
C ASP A 1 -12.24 -1.10 0.46
N SER A 2 -11.40 -1.48 1.44
CA SER A 2 -10.95 -2.88 1.61
C SER A 2 -11.83 -3.63 2.61
N GLY A 3 -11.82 -4.97 2.54
CA GLY A 3 -12.57 -5.84 3.46
C GLY A 3 -12.12 -5.75 4.93
N ILE A 4 -10.96 -5.14 5.19
CA ILE A 4 -10.42 -4.88 6.54
C ILE A 4 -10.69 -3.44 7.01
N GLY A 5 -11.49 -2.66 6.27
CA GLY A 5 -11.93 -1.32 6.70
C GLY A 5 -10.99 -0.17 6.35
N ILE A 6 -10.01 -0.38 5.48
CA ILE A 6 -9.19 0.72 4.94
C ILE A 6 -10.01 1.51 3.92
N LYS A 7 -10.08 2.83 4.09
CA LYS A 7 -10.86 3.74 3.23
C LYS A 7 -9.94 4.68 2.48
N GLY A 8 -10.26 4.90 1.22
CA GLY A 8 -9.39 5.64 0.32
C GLY A 8 -9.94 5.72 -1.09
N GLU A 9 -9.17 6.33 -1.96
CA GLU A 9 -9.49 6.47 -3.39
C GLU A 9 -8.32 5.99 -4.25
N TRP A 10 -8.65 5.48 -5.44
CA TRP A 10 -7.66 5.22 -6.48
C TRP A 10 -7.45 6.51 -7.26
N VAL A 11 -6.23 7.05 -7.19
CA VAL A 11 -5.85 8.22 -8.00
C VAL A 11 -5.26 7.80 -9.34
N GLU A 12 -4.80 6.55 -9.44
CA GLU A 12 -4.42 5.89 -10.67
C GLU A 12 -4.77 4.41 -10.61
N ASN A 13 -5.32 3.86 -11.70
CA ASN A 13 -5.66 2.44 -11.81
C ASN A 13 -5.43 1.94 -13.24
N GLY A 14 -4.17 1.98 -13.67
CA GLY A 14 -3.73 1.52 -14.98
C GLY A 14 -3.35 0.05 -14.98
N LYS A 15 -3.09 -0.50 -16.17
CA LYS A 15 -2.70 -1.92 -16.34
C LYS A 15 -1.33 -2.27 -15.75
N LYS A 16 -0.42 -1.30 -15.67
CA LYS A 16 0.97 -1.48 -15.23
C LYS A 16 1.32 -0.70 -13.98
N ARG A 17 0.46 0.23 -13.58
CA ARG A 17 0.69 1.09 -12.43
C ARG A 17 -0.64 1.45 -11.78
N ALA A 18 -0.65 1.39 -10.46
CA ALA A 18 -1.78 1.80 -9.66
C ALA A 18 -1.30 2.61 -8.47
N VAL A 19 -2.06 3.65 -8.12
CA VAL A 19 -1.80 4.50 -6.96
C VAL A 19 -3.09 4.69 -6.18
N LYS A 20 -3.01 4.41 -4.89
CA LYS A 20 -4.13 4.54 -3.97
C LYS A 20 -3.77 5.48 -2.83
N ARG A 21 -4.67 6.41 -2.50
CA ARG A 21 -4.58 7.26 -1.32
C ARG A 21 -5.53 6.74 -0.26
N GLU A 22 -5.00 6.39 0.90
CA GLU A 22 -5.77 5.84 2.01
C GLU A 22 -5.88 6.88 3.12
N TYR A 23 -7.08 7.39 3.35
CA TYR A 23 -7.37 8.45 4.31
C TYR A 23 -7.74 7.89 5.70
N PHE A 24 -7.99 6.59 5.79
CA PHE A 24 -8.26 5.91 7.05
C PHE A 24 -7.74 4.47 7.02
N CYS A 25 -6.99 4.11 8.05
CA CYS A 25 -6.54 2.75 8.30
C CYS A 25 -6.79 2.39 9.78
N PRO A 26 -7.51 1.29 10.08
CA PRO A 26 -7.81 0.90 11.46
C PRO A 26 -6.57 0.52 12.27
N PHE A 27 -5.47 0.19 11.60
CA PHE A 27 -4.21 -0.17 12.25
C PHE A 27 -3.29 1.03 12.49
N SER A 28 -3.60 2.22 11.95
CA SER A 28 -2.67 3.37 11.92
C SER A 28 -2.11 3.74 13.29
N ALA A 29 -2.95 3.76 14.32
CA ALA A 29 -2.53 4.03 15.70
C ALA A 29 -1.62 2.94 16.26
N THR A 30 -1.92 1.67 15.97
CA THR A 30 -1.12 0.52 16.42
C THR A 30 0.26 0.50 15.78
N VAL A 31 0.35 0.76 14.47
CA VAL A 31 1.63 0.77 13.76
C VAL A 31 2.39 2.08 13.90
N ALA A 32 1.84 3.11 14.56
CA ALA A 32 2.54 4.37 14.80
C ALA A 32 3.81 4.20 15.66
N VAL A 33 3.86 3.16 16.50
CA VAL A 33 5.05 2.84 17.31
C VAL A 33 6.17 2.17 16.51
N CYS A 34 5.84 1.62 15.32
CA CYS A 34 6.78 0.99 14.40
C CYS A 34 6.25 1.11 12.96
N PRO A 35 6.30 2.31 12.36
CA PRO A 35 5.74 2.56 11.03
C PRO A 35 6.38 1.71 9.93
N GLU A 36 7.58 1.19 10.16
CA GLU A 36 8.35 0.33 9.27
C GLU A 36 7.63 -1.00 8.99
N VAL A 37 6.70 -1.42 9.85
CA VAL A 37 5.79 -2.55 9.56
C VAL A 37 5.03 -2.29 8.26
N CYS A 38 4.58 -1.06 7.99
CA CYS A 38 3.89 -0.72 6.75
C CYS A 38 4.81 -0.80 5.52
N THR A 39 6.12 -0.60 5.66
CA THR A 39 7.04 -0.59 4.52
C THR A 39 7.78 -1.91 4.30
N HIS A 40 7.93 -2.74 5.33
CA HIS A 40 8.62 -4.03 5.20
C HIS A 40 7.66 -5.21 5.10
N LEU A 41 6.70 -5.31 6.04
CA LEU A 41 5.77 -6.45 6.06
C LEU A 41 4.81 -6.38 4.88
N PHE A 42 4.20 -5.22 4.63
CA PHE A 42 3.26 -5.08 3.53
C PHE A 42 3.94 -5.18 2.16
N ASP A 43 5.17 -4.66 2.00
CA ASP A 43 5.93 -4.87 0.76
C ASP A 43 6.16 -6.36 0.49
N ALA A 44 6.56 -7.13 1.49
CA ALA A 44 6.72 -8.58 1.36
C ALA A 44 5.39 -9.30 1.03
N ILE A 45 4.29 -8.92 1.71
CA ILE A 45 2.95 -9.49 1.46
C ILE A 45 2.48 -9.21 0.03
N GLU A 46 2.59 -7.97 -0.43
CA GLU A 46 2.12 -7.57 -1.76
C GLU A 46 2.95 -8.23 -2.86
N ARG A 47 4.29 -8.23 -2.72
CA ARG A 47 5.16 -8.95 -3.67
C ARG A 47 4.80 -10.43 -3.78
N GLY A 48 4.62 -11.12 -2.64
CA GLY A 48 4.21 -12.52 -2.63
C GLY A 48 2.81 -12.75 -3.21
N THR A 49 1.88 -11.81 -2.99
CA THR A 49 0.51 -11.87 -3.53
C THR A 49 0.50 -11.77 -5.05
N PHE A 50 1.23 -10.80 -5.62
CA PHE A 50 1.33 -10.63 -7.07
C PHE A 50 2.09 -11.78 -7.74
N GLU A 51 3.18 -12.26 -7.11
CA GLU A 51 3.92 -13.43 -7.61
C GLU A 51 3.02 -14.66 -7.70
N ALA A 52 2.20 -14.92 -6.66
CA ALA A 52 1.29 -16.07 -6.63
C ALA A 52 0.22 -16.06 -7.74
N ILE A 53 -0.14 -14.89 -8.27
CA ILE A 53 -1.08 -14.75 -9.40
C ILE A 53 -0.36 -14.62 -10.76
N GLY A 54 0.95 -14.84 -10.82
CA GLY A 54 1.75 -14.80 -12.04
C GLY A 54 2.11 -13.40 -12.52
N ALA A 55 1.98 -12.38 -11.66
CA ALA A 55 2.40 -11.02 -11.96
C ALA A 55 3.74 -10.71 -11.27
N ARG A 56 4.60 -9.94 -11.94
CA ARG A 56 5.88 -9.49 -11.36
C ARG A 56 5.79 -8.04 -10.95
N VAL A 57 6.11 -7.77 -9.68
CA VAL A 57 6.17 -6.43 -9.12
C VAL A 57 7.53 -5.82 -9.45
N LYS A 58 7.52 -4.76 -10.26
CA LYS A 58 8.70 -3.94 -10.50
C LYS A 58 9.00 -3.10 -9.25
N ASP A 59 7.98 -2.44 -8.72
CA ASP A 59 8.09 -1.59 -7.54
C ASP A 59 6.80 -1.60 -6.72
N PHE A 60 6.96 -1.60 -5.40
CA PHE A 60 5.86 -1.42 -4.45
C PHE A 60 6.40 -0.64 -3.26
N HIS A 61 5.78 0.50 -2.96
CA HIS A 61 6.19 1.31 -1.82
C HIS A 61 5.09 2.24 -1.35
N PHE A 62 5.31 2.82 -0.17
CA PHE A 62 4.48 3.88 0.40
C PHE A 62 5.21 5.22 0.28
N GLY A 63 4.65 6.17 -0.48
CA GLY A 63 5.19 7.53 -0.60
C GLY A 63 4.86 8.42 0.61
N LYS A 64 3.73 8.14 1.27
CA LYS A 64 3.24 8.80 2.50
C LYS A 64 2.63 7.77 3.43
N LEU A 65 2.58 8.06 4.73
CA LEU A 65 2.14 7.13 5.77
C LEU A 65 1.35 7.82 6.89
N LEU A 66 0.07 7.48 7.04
CA LEU A 66 -0.77 7.89 8.18
C LEU A 66 -0.07 7.68 9.55
N PRO A 67 0.61 6.56 9.83
CA PRO A 67 1.30 6.35 11.11
C PRO A 67 2.44 7.34 11.39
N LYS A 68 2.96 8.02 10.35
CA LYS A 68 3.99 9.06 10.46
C LYS A 68 3.40 10.48 10.55
N GLY A 69 2.06 10.60 10.58
CA GLY A 69 1.35 11.88 10.65
C GLY A 69 1.03 12.51 9.29
N ASP A 70 1.29 11.82 8.18
CA ASP A 70 0.88 12.28 6.85
C ASP A 70 -0.65 12.31 6.73
N PRO A 71 -1.22 13.14 5.83
CA PRO A 71 -2.67 13.25 5.65
C PRO A 71 -3.32 11.99 5.06
N TYR A 72 -2.53 11.08 4.48
CA TYR A 72 -2.97 9.81 3.90
C TYR A 72 -1.77 8.88 3.68
N CYS A 73 -2.03 7.57 3.55
CA CYS A 73 -1.04 6.65 2.99
C CYS A 73 -1.07 6.71 1.46
N GLU A 74 0.07 6.84 0.79
CA GLU A 74 0.15 6.81 -0.68
C GLU A 74 0.77 5.49 -1.13
N VAL A 75 -0.08 4.52 -1.48
CA VAL A 75 0.35 3.19 -1.92
C VAL A 75 0.60 3.23 -3.42
N ILE A 76 1.80 2.87 -3.85
CA ILE A 76 2.21 2.87 -5.25
C ILE A 76 2.64 1.45 -5.62
N LEU A 77 2.07 0.93 -6.70
CA LEU A 77 2.40 -0.36 -7.28
C LEU A 77 2.74 -0.18 -8.76
N GLU A 78 3.88 -0.74 -9.18
CA GLU A 78 4.28 -0.88 -10.57
C GLU A 78 4.57 -2.35 -10.89
N LEU A 79 4.03 -2.83 -12.01
CA LEU A 79 4.29 -4.16 -12.54
C LEU A 79 5.36 -4.12 -13.64
N GLU A 80 6.07 -5.23 -13.83
CA GLU A 80 6.92 -5.44 -15.00
C GLU A 80 6.10 -5.53 -16.29
N ASP A 81 6.75 -5.39 -17.45
CA ASP A 81 6.16 -5.54 -18.79
C ASP A 81 5.69 -6.97 -19.11
#